data_AF-A0A950KRC5-F1
#
_entry.id   AF-A0A950KRC5-F1
#
_cell.length_a   1.000
_cell.length_b   1.000
_cell.length_c   1.000
_cell.angle_alpha   90.00
_cell.angle_beta   90.00
_cell.angle_gamma   90.00
#
_symmetry.space_group_name_H-M   'P 1'
#
loop_
_entity.id
_entity.type
_entity.pdbx_description
1 polymer ?
#
loop_
_entity_poly.entity_id
_entity_poly.type
_entity_poly.pdbx_seq_one_letter_code
_entity_poly.pdbx_strand_id
1 'polypeptide(L)'
;MAAPSSTPAMQQYLELKAQHPDCLLFYRMGDFYELFFDDAAEASRILDIALTKRGRHDGEDIPMCGVPAHAHEAYLEKLIRAGRRVALAEQMEDPAEAKKRGAKSVVRRDVVRLITPGTLTEDSLLEARAANYLVCIAQEKESLAVAWMDISTAEFCVTSVASSALAALLARLSAKEILLADTLWERVAESLSEWKSGLSLQPASLFEPKRCERLLKEAYAVTSLEAFGQFSAGEVAACGALLDYVKLTQKTALPRLTPPRREQPGAHMAIDAATLRNLEITQCLNGQKQGSLLSVIDRTVTASGARRLASMLIAPLTEPQRIAARQRGVAFFVEREALRGEIRRHLHQCPDVERACTRLLLGRGGPRDLLAVKAGLSAARDIGAALARADALPETLERSMNALAGQDTLIAILASAIRADCGLFA
;
A
#
# COMPACT_ATOMS: atom_id res chain seq x y z
N MET A 1 -4.95 -17.44 -48.53
CA MET A 1 -4.31 -17.21 -47.22
C MET A 1 -5.37 -17.43 -46.17
N ALA A 2 -5.17 -18.35 -45.22
CA ALA A 2 -6.11 -18.53 -44.11
C ALA A 2 -6.27 -17.18 -43.40
N ALA A 3 -7.52 -16.79 -43.10
CA ALA A 3 -7.76 -15.61 -42.28
C ALA A 3 -7.01 -15.80 -40.94
N PRO A 4 -6.35 -14.76 -40.40
CA PRO A 4 -5.70 -14.88 -39.10
C PRO A 4 -6.73 -15.39 -38.08
N SER A 5 -6.35 -16.38 -37.28
CA SER A 5 -7.27 -17.07 -36.34
C SER A 5 -7.78 -16.17 -35.21
N SER A 6 -7.24 -14.96 -35.10
CA SER A 6 -7.59 -13.94 -34.13
C SER A 6 -7.56 -12.55 -34.77
N THR A 7 -8.48 -11.68 -34.34
CA THR A 7 -8.46 -10.26 -34.75
C THR A 7 -7.19 -9.57 -34.22
N PRO A 8 -6.68 -8.51 -34.86
CA PRO A 8 -5.48 -7.81 -34.38
C PRO A 8 -5.60 -7.29 -32.93
N ALA A 9 -6.81 -6.92 -32.49
CA ALA A 9 -7.05 -6.54 -31.09
C ALA A 9 -6.92 -7.74 -30.14
N MET A 10 -7.41 -8.91 -30.55
CA MET A 10 -7.28 -10.13 -29.76
C MET A 10 -5.84 -10.65 -29.72
N GLN A 11 -5.07 -10.47 -30.80
CA GLN A 11 -3.62 -10.77 -30.79
C GLN A 11 -2.90 -9.96 -29.72
N GLN A 12 -3.12 -8.64 -29.68
CA GLN A 12 -2.54 -7.78 -28.65
C GLN A 12 -3.01 -8.15 -27.24
N TYR A 13 -4.28 -8.55 -27.06
CA TYR A 13 -4.77 -9.05 -25.77
C TYR A 13 -4.00 -10.30 -25.33
N LEU A 14 -3.88 -11.30 -26.20
CA LEU A 14 -3.18 -12.56 -25.90
C LEU A 14 -1.70 -12.33 -25.61
N GLU A 15 -1.04 -11.41 -26.33
CA GLU A 15 0.35 -11.01 -26.07
C GLU A 15 0.52 -10.40 -24.67
N LEU A 16 -0.38 -9.49 -24.27
CA LEU A 16 -0.34 -8.89 -22.93
C LEU A 16 -0.68 -9.91 -21.84
N LYS A 17 -1.65 -10.80 -22.09
CA LYS A 17 -2.03 -11.85 -21.14
C LYS A 17 -0.89 -12.86 -20.94
N ALA A 18 -0.16 -13.22 -21.99
CA ALA A 18 0.99 -14.12 -21.89
C ALA A 18 2.14 -13.55 -21.02
N GLN A 19 2.25 -12.22 -20.93
CA GLN A 19 3.21 -11.55 -20.03
C GLN A 19 2.74 -11.52 -18.57
N HIS A 20 1.44 -11.72 -18.33
CA HIS A 20 0.80 -11.64 -17.01
C HIS A 20 -0.16 -12.82 -16.78
N PRO A 21 0.32 -14.08 -16.85
CA PRO A 21 -0.55 -15.27 -16.81
C PRO A 21 -1.35 -15.36 -15.51
N ASP A 22 -0.76 -14.96 -14.39
CA ASP A 22 -1.34 -15.08 -13.05
C ASP A 22 -2.27 -13.90 -12.66
N CYS A 23 -2.46 -12.92 -13.54
CA CYS A 23 -3.30 -11.75 -13.30
C CYS A 23 -4.54 -11.77 -14.17
N LEU A 24 -5.68 -11.33 -13.64
CA LEU A 24 -6.81 -10.94 -14.46
C LEU A 24 -6.42 -9.71 -15.30
N LEU A 25 -6.66 -9.71 -16.60
CA LEU A 25 -6.30 -8.61 -17.48
C LEU A 25 -7.50 -7.68 -17.73
N PHE A 26 -7.52 -6.52 -17.08
CA PHE A 26 -8.44 -5.44 -17.40
C PHE A 26 -7.95 -4.73 -18.67
N TYR A 27 -8.54 -5.10 -19.82
CA TYR A 27 -8.13 -4.59 -21.13
C TYR A 27 -9.02 -3.43 -21.58
N ARG A 28 -8.46 -2.22 -21.67
CA ARG A 28 -9.23 -1.00 -21.97
C ARG A 28 -9.83 -1.00 -23.37
N MET A 29 -11.15 -1.02 -23.48
CA MET A 29 -11.90 -0.99 -24.73
C MET A 29 -12.92 0.16 -24.71
N GLY A 30 -12.50 1.34 -25.19
CA GLY A 30 -13.35 2.53 -25.16
C GLY A 30 -13.64 2.96 -23.73
N ASP A 31 -14.90 2.93 -23.30
CA ASP A 31 -15.32 3.31 -21.94
C ASP A 31 -15.45 2.12 -20.97
N PHE A 32 -14.89 0.97 -21.33
CA PHE A 32 -14.95 -0.25 -20.53
C PHE A 32 -13.56 -0.87 -20.33
N TYR A 33 -13.38 -1.58 -19.22
CA TYR A 33 -12.38 -2.65 -19.15
C TYR A 33 -13.08 -3.96 -19.45
N GLU A 34 -12.58 -4.67 -20.45
CA GLU A 34 -13.08 -5.98 -20.85
C GLU A 34 -12.05 -7.06 -20.46
N LEU A 35 -12.57 -8.22 -20.07
CA LEU A 35 -11.81 -9.45 -19.83
C LEU A 35 -12.31 -10.52 -20.80
N PHE A 36 -11.44 -11.44 -21.20
CA PHE A 36 -11.76 -12.50 -22.16
C PHE A 36 -11.35 -13.89 -21.65
N PHE A 37 -11.97 -14.93 -22.22
CA PHE A 37 -11.66 -16.34 -21.93
C PHE A 37 -11.85 -16.67 -20.44
N ASP A 38 -10.88 -17.36 -19.82
CA ASP A 38 -10.95 -17.77 -18.42
C ASP A 38 -11.01 -16.59 -17.45
N ASP A 39 -10.33 -15.48 -17.79
CA ASP A 39 -10.41 -14.25 -16.99
C ASP A 39 -11.84 -13.71 -16.95
N ALA A 40 -12.58 -13.82 -18.07
CA ALA A 40 -13.98 -13.40 -18.13
C ALA A 40 -14.88 -14.30 -17.28
N ALA A 41 -14.71 -15.62 -17.38
CA ALA A 41 -15.49 -16.58 -16.61
C ALA A 41 -15.26 -16.42 -15.09
N GLU A 42 -14.00 -16.23 -14.70
CA GLU A 42 -13.63 -16.00 -13.31
C GLU A 42 -14.16 -14.66 -12.79
N ALA A 43 -13.90 -13.57 -13.51
CA ALA A 43 -14.32 -12.23 -13.09
C ALA A 43 -15.85 -12.11 -13.05
N SER A 44 -16.57 -12.69 -14.01
CA SER A 44 -18.04 -12.72 -14.00
C SER A 44 -18.59 -13.34 -12.71
N ARG A 45 -18.04 -14.47 -12.27
CA ARG A 45 -18.44 -15.16 -11.04
C ARG A 45 -18.11 -14.36 -9.78
N ILE A 46 -16.93 -13.73 -9.72
CA ILE A 46 -16.51 -12.96 -8.53
C ILE A 46 -17.27 -11.64 -8.43
N LEU A 47 -17.46 -10.96 -9.56
CA LEU A 47 -18.06 -9.63 -9.61
C LEU A 47 -19.59 -9.65 -9.67
N ASP A 48 -20.17 -10.82 -9.95
CA ASP A 48 -21.60 -11.03 -10.21
C ASP A 48 -22.08 -10.14 -11.38
N ILE A 49 -21.38 -10.26 -12.52
CA ILE A 49 -21.70 -9.53 -13.76
C ILE A 49 -21.94 -10.52 -14.90
N ALA A 50 -22.68 -10.09 -15.93
CA ALA A 50 -23.03 -10.94 -17.05
C ALA A 50 -21.80 -11.45 -17.82
N LEU A 51 -21.70 -12.77 -17.98
CA LEU A 51 -20.80 -13.41 -18.93
C LEU A 51 -21.46 -13.42 -20.31
N THR A 52 -20.83 -12.77 -21.27
CA THR A 52 -21.30 -12.64 -22.65
C THR A 52 -20.25 -13.24 -23.60
N LYS A 53 -20.39 -12.96 -24.91
CA LYS A 53 -19.45 -13.43 -25.93
C LYS A 53 -19.11 -12.36 -26.95
N ARG A 54 -17.88 -12.34 -27.44
CA ARG A 54 -17.40 -11.37 -28.43
C ARG A 54 -16.56 -12.02 -29.52
N GLY A 55 -17.17 -12.27 -30.68
CA GLY A 55 -16.47 -12.84 -31.83
C GLY A 55 -16.09 -14.30 -31.63
N ARG A 56 -15.15 -14.78 -32.44
CA ARG A 56 -14.65 -16.17 -32.41
C ARG A 56 -13.14 -16.25 -32.45
N HIS A 57 -12.59 -17.24 -31.77
CA HIS A 57 -11.17 -17.62 -31.82
C HIS A 57 -11.09 -19.13 -31.99
N ASP A 58 -10.31 -19.60 -32.98
CA ASP A 58 -10.17 -21.02 -33.31
C ASP A 58 -11.50 -21.78 -33.50
N GLY A 59 -12.53 -21.09 -33.99
CA GLY A 59 -13.87 -21.64 -34.26
C GLY A 59 -14.85 -21.58 -33.09
N GLU A 60 -14.39 -21.22 -31.88
CA GLU A 60 -15.20 -21.11 -30.68
C GLU A 60 -15.56 -19.66 -30.34
N ASP A 61 -16.72 -19.45 -29.70
CA ASP A 61 -17.14 -18.12 -29.24
C ASP A 61 -16.25 -17.67 -28.06
N ILE A 62 -15.74 -16.44 -28.08
CA ILE A 62 -14.85 -15.93 -27.03
C ILE A 62 -15.69 -15.45 -25.84
N PRO A 63 -15.57 -16.04 -24.63
CA PRO A 63 -16.22 -15.53 -23.42
C PRO A 63 -15.72 -14.12 -23.09
N MET A 64 -16.63 -13.23 -22.69
CA MET A 64 -16.30 -11.83 -22.39
C MET A 64 -17.19 -11.27 -21.29
N CYS A 65 -16.61 -10.54 -20.34
CA CYS A 65 -17.33 -9.64 -19.44
C CYS A 65 -16.60 -8.30 -19.34
N GLY A 66 -17.27 -7.26 -18.89
CA GLY A 66 -16.64 -5.96 -18.73
C GLY A 66 -17.30 -5.07 -17.71
N VAL A 67 -16.54 -4.07 -17.27
CA VAL A 67 -16.97 -3.07 -16.28
C VAL A 67 -16.73 -1.67 -16.83
N PRO A 68 -17.58 -0.68 -16.50
CA PRO A 68 -17.37 0.69 -16.94
C PRO A 68 -16.06 1.24 -16.37
N ALA A 69 -15.25 1.84 -17.23
CA ALA A 69 -13.94 2.33 -16.87
C ALA A 69 -13.97 3.40 -15.76
N HIS A 70 -14.94 4.30 -15.77
CA HIS A 70 -15.08 5.34 -14.74
C HIS A 70 -15.48 4.77 -13.36
N ALA A 71 -15.92 3.51 -13.29
CA ALA A 71 -16.38 2.85 -12.08
C ALA A 71 -15.54 1.62 -11.71
N HIS A 72 -14.39 1.42 -12.38
CA HIS A 72 -13.61 0.18 -12.28
C HIS A 72 -13.03 -0.09 -10.88
N GLU A 73 -12.77 0.95 -10.08
CA GLU A 73 -12.19 0.83 -8.73
C GLU A 73 -13.03 -0.06 -7.80
N ALA A 74 -14.35 0.08 -7.81
CA ALA A 74 -15.23 -0.75 -6.98
C ALA A 74 -15.19 -2.25 -7.37
N TYR A 75 -14.91 -2.55 -8.63
CA TYR A 75 -14.75 -3.92 -9.11
C TYR A 75 -13.35 -4.46 -8.77
N LEU A 76 -12.32 -3.61 -8.87
CA LEU A 76 -10.98 -3.96 -8.41
C LEU A 76 -10.98 -4.34 -6.94
N GLU A 77 -11.67 -3.59 -6.09
CA GLU A 77 -11.80 -3.88 -4.65
C GLU A 77 -12.31 -5.32 -4.41
N LYS A 78 -13.36 -5.72 -5.13
CA LYS A 78 -13.94 -7.07 -5.04
C LYS A 78 -12.97 -8.16 -5.50
N LEU A 79 -12.29 -7.95 -6.62
CA LEU A 79 -11.30 -8.91 -7.15
C LEU A 79 -10.11 -9.09 -6.20
N ILE A 80 -9.60 -7.99 -5.64
CA ILE A 80 -8.48 -8.00 -4.71
C ILE A 80 -8.87 -8.68 -3.40
N ARG A 81 -10.08 -8.41 -2.87
CA ARG A 81 -10.62 -9.14 -1.71
C ARG A 81 -10.81 -10.63 -1.97
N ALA A 82 -11.09 -11.02 -3.20
CA ALA A 82 -11.13 -12.42 -3.62
C ALA A 82 -9.72 -13.04 -3.84
N GLY A 83 -8.64 -12.31 -3.53
CA GLY A 83 -7.27 -12.79 -3.65
C GLY A 83 -6.74 -12.79 -5.08
N ARG A 84 -7.38 -12.06 -6.01
CA ARG A 84 -6.95 -11.98 -7.42
C ARG A 84 -6.10 -10.73 -7.66
N ARG A 85 -5.03 -10.90 -8.43
CA ARG A 85 -4.22 -9.78 -8.95
C ARG A 85 -4.82 -9.31 -10.27
N VAL A 86 -4.73 -8.01 -10.55
CA VAL A 86 -5.29 -7.41 -11.77
C VAL A 86 -4.23 -6.62 -12.50
N ALA A 87 -4.00 -6.92 -13.78
CA ALA A 87 -3.20 -6.12 -14.68
C ALA A 87 -4.10 -5.10 -15.39
N LEU A 88 -3.79 -3.81 -15.28
CA LEU A 88 -4.53 -2.74 -15.92
C LEU A 88 -3.85 -2.36 -17.23
N ALA A 89 -4.47 -2.69 -18.36
CA ALA A 89 -3.97 -2.34 -19.69
C ALA A 89 -4.72 -1.13 -20.27
N GLU A 90 -4.00 -0.04 -20.51
CA GLU A 90 -4.54 1.23 -21.00
C GLU A 90 -4.24 1.48 -22.47
N GLN A 91 -5.00 2.40 -23.06
CA GLN A 91 -4.72 2.93 -24.39
C GLN A 91 -3.53 3.89 -24.33
N MET A 92 -2.48 3.58 -25.10
CA MET A 92 -1.23 4.36 -25.12
C MET A 92 -1.25 5.49 -26.16
N GLU A 93 -2.31 5.57 -26.97
CA GLU A 93 -2.51 6.58 -28.01
C GLU A 93 -4.01 6.82 -28.20
N ASP A 94 -4.36 8.01 -28.72
CA ASP A 94 -5.75 8.35 -29.02
C ASP A 94 -6.28 7.48 -30.20
N PRO A 95 -7.54 6.99 -30.15
CA PRO A 95 -8.17 6.31 -31.28
C PRO A 95 -8.06 7.04 -32.64
N ALA A 96 -8.08 8.37 -32.64
CA ALA A 96 -7.89 9.19 -33.83
C ALA A 96 -6.46 9.11 -34.37
N GLU A 97 -5.45 9.04 -33.51
CA GLU A 97 -4.05 8.85 -33.90
C GLU A 97 -3.81 7.44 -34.44
N ALA A 98 -4.40 6.44 -33.79
CA ALA A 98 -4.33 5.06 -34.30
C ALA A 98 -4.92 4.95 -35.70
N LYS A 99 -6.05 5.63 -35.98
CA LYS A 99 -6.67 5.67 -37.33
C LYS A 99 -5.78 6.32 -38.39
N LYS A 100 -4.93 7.30 -38.02
CA LYS A 100 -3.98 7.93 -38.96
C LYS A 100 -2.91 6.95 -39.47
N ARG A 101 -2.60 5.88 -38.71
CA ARG A 101 -1.66 4.82 -39.13
C ARG A 101 -2.25 3.83 -40.13
N GLY A 102 -3.57 3.88 -40.37
CA GLY A 102 -4.28 3.05 -41.33
C GLY A 102 -5.67 2.61 -40.85
N ALA A 103 -6.54 2.20 -41.78
CA ALA A 103 -7.89 1.76 -41.43
C ALA A 103 -7.93 0.44 -40.62
N LYS A 104 -6.82 -0.30 -40.55
CA LYS A 104 -6.69 -1.59 -39.85
C LYS A 104 -5.80 -1.52 -38.60
N SER A 105 -5.22 -0.37 -38.27
CA SER A 105 -4.36 -0.24 -37.08
C SER A 105 -5.20 -0.22 -35.81
N VAL A 106 -4.82 -1.07 -34.87
CA VAL A 106 -5.42 -1.11 -33.52
C VAL A 106 -4.71 -0.09 -32.64
N VAL A 107 -5.45 0.54 -31.74
CA VAL A 107 -4.90 1.39 -30.67
C VAL A 107 -3.90 0.58 -29.86
N ARG A 108 -2.66 1.05 -29.74
CA ARG A 108 -1.65 0.39 -28.93
C ARG A 108 -2.07 0.40 -27.47
N ARG A 109 -1.87 -0.73 -26.80
CA ARG A 109 -2.10 -0.89 -25.38
C ARG A 109 -0.90 -1.48 -24.70
N ASP A 110 -0.74 -1.13 -23.44
CA ASP A 110 0.28 -1.70 -22.57
C ASP A 110 -0.29 -1.78 -21.15
N VAL A 111 0.21 -2.74 -20.37
CA VAL A 111 -0.11 -2.82 -18.94
C VAL A 111 0.60 -1.67 -18.26
N VAL A 112 -0.16 -0.71 -17.74
CA VAL A 112 0.38 0.46 -17.03
C VAL A 112 0.49 0.23 -15.53
N ARG A 113 -0.10 -0.85 -15.01
CA ARG A 113 -0.04 -1.19 -13.58
C ARG A 113 -0.42 -2.63 -13.30
N LEU A 114 0.20 -3.23 -12.29
CA LEU A 114 -0.28 -4.44 -11.63
C LEU A 114 -0.83 -4.08 -10.26
N ILE A 115 -2.08 -4.46 -10.01
CA ILE A 115 -2.79 -4.21 -8.77
C ILE A 115 -2.78 -5.52 -7.98
N THR A 116 -2.13 -5.49 -6.83
CA THR A 116 -1.99 -6.64 -5.93
C THR A 116 -2.42 -6.24 -4.51
N PRO A 117 -2.76 -7.21 -3.64
CA PRO A 117 -3.22 -6.91 -2.29
C PRO A 117 -2.25 -6.04 -1.47
N GLY A 118 -0.94 -6.21 -1.64
CA GLY A 118 0.07 -5.41 -0.92
C GLY A 118 0.39 -4.06 -1.56
N THR A 119 -0.10 -3.77 -2.76
CA THR A 119 0.38 -2.63 -3.57
C THR A 119 -0.68 -1.55 -3.87
N LEU A 120 -1.73 -1.53 -3.04
CA LEU A 120 -2.85 -0.61 -3.12
C LEU A 120 -2.48 0.79 -2.63
N THR A 121 -3.00 1.83 -3.29
CA THR A 121 -2.70 3.24 -2.98
C THR A 121 -3.94 4.15 -2.98
N GLU A 122 -5.01 3.69 -3.61
CA GLU A 122 -6.28 4.37 -3.76
C GLU A 122 -7.11 4.24 -2.49
N ASP A 123 -7.72 5.34 -2.07
CA ASP A 123 -8.54 5.34 -0.85
C ASP A 123 -9.75 4.41 -0.94
N SER A 124 -10.30 4.22 -2.13
CA SER A 124 -11.42 3.29 -2.39
C SER A 124 -11.06 1.83 -2.16
N LEU A 125 -9.79 1.46 -2.35
CA LEU A 125 -9.31 0.09 -2.21
C LEU A 125 -8.73 -0.20 -0.83
N LEU A 126 -8.49 0.84 -0.03
CA LEU A 126 -7.82 0.74 1.26
C LEU A 126 -8.79 0.92 2.42
N GLU A 127 -8.63 0.11 3.45
CA GLU A 127 -9.25 0.40 4.74
C GLU A 127 -8.61 1.66 5.34
N ALA A 128 -9.40 2.71 5.56
CA ALA A 128 -8.89 3.99 6.06
C ALA A 128 -8.12 3.85 7.39
N ARG A 129 -8.62 3.01 8.30
CA ARG A 129 -8.11 2.87 9.68
C ARG A 129 -7.14 1.69 9.87
N ALA A 130 -6.70 1.04 8.79
CA ALA A 130 -5.76 -0.08 8.85
C ALA A 130 -4.58 0.12 7.89
N ALA A 131 -3.44 -0.48 8.24
CA ALA A 131 -2.26 -0.52 7.37
C ALA A 131 -2.42 -1.60 6.29
N ASN A 132 -1.70 -1.44 5.18
CA ASN A 132 -1.70 -2.36 4.04
C ASN A 132 -0.28 -2.81 3.70
N TYR A 133 0.28 -3.68 4.53
CA TYR A 133 1.68 -4.08 4.42
C TYR A 133 1.92 -5.14 3.35
N LEU A 134 2.83 -4.83 2.42
CA LEU A 134 3.56 -5.77 1.59
C LEU A 134 4.83 -6.19 2.33
N VAL A 135 5.06 -7.48 2.48
CA VAL A 135 6.19 -8.06 3.20
C VAL A 135 7.11 -8.79 2.21
N CYS A 136 8.42 -8.74 2.45
CA CYS A 136 9.44 -9.45 1.69
C CYS A 136 10.37 -10.19 2.65
N ILE A 137 10.60 -11.47 2.40
CA ILE A 137 11.39 -12.36 3.24
C ILE A 137 12.61 -12.84 2.47
N ALA A 138 13.79 -12.60 3.03
CA ALA A 138 15.08 -13.01 2.48
C ALA A 138 15.90 -13.81 3.50
N GLN A 139 16.92 -14.52 3.00
CA GLN A 139 17.85 -15.28 3.82
C GLN A 139 18.80 -14.34 4.57
N GLU A 140 19.04 -14.58 5.86
CA GLU A 140 20.05 -13.87 6.65
C GLU A 140 20.81 -14.86 7.54
N LYS A 141 21.91 -15.45 7.04
CA LYS A 141 22.69 -16.48 7.76
C LYS A 141 21.76 -17.58 8.33
N GLU A 142 21.68 -17.75 9.64
CA GLU A 142 20.80 -18.71 10.33
C GLU A 142 19.41 -18.14 10.64
N SER A 143 19.12 -16.93 10.22
CA SER A 143 17.87 -16.19 10.45
C SER A 143 17.22 -15.79 9.12
N LEU A 144 16.15 -15.02 9.22
CA LEU A 144 15.43 -14.43 8.10
C LEU A 144 15.48 -12.91 8.23
N ALA A 145 15.74 -12.21 7.13
CA ALA A 145 15.50 -10.79 7.03
C ALA A 145 14.08 -10.56 6.51
N VAL A 146 13.32 -9.73 7.20
CA VAL A 146 11.93 -9.41 6.86
C VAL A 146 11.83 -7.91 6.68
N ALA A 147 11.61 -7.49 5.44
CA ALA A 147 11.32 -6.11 5.08
C ALA A 147 9.83 -5.95 4.84
N TRP A 148 9.25 -4.81 5.19
CA TRP A 148 7.85 -4.52 4.89
C TRP A 148 7.64 -3.07 4.56
N MET A 149 6.61 -2.82 3.76
CA MET A 149 6.25 -1.50 3.28
C MET A 149 4.74 -1.35 3.24
N ASP A 150 4.24 -0.22 3.72
CA ASP A 150 2.90 0.25 3.36
C ASP A 150 3.10 1.36 2.33
N ILE A 151 2.81 1.03 1.06
CA ILE A 151 3.03 1.96 -0.05
C ILE A 151 2.20 3.21 0.16
N SER A 152 0.95 3.08 0.62
CA SER A 152 0.03 4.20 0.81
C SER A 152 0.55 5.23 1.82
N THR A 153 1.42 4.82 2.74
CA THR A 153 1.98 5.70 3.78
C THR A 153 3.47 5.99 3.62
N ALA A 154 4.12 5.37 2.63
CA ALA A 154 5.56 5.36 2.45
C ALA A 154 6.36 4.87 3.68
N GLU A 155 5.72 4.11 4.58
CA GLU A 155 6.42 3.42 5.66
C GLU A 155 7.25 2.28 5.07
N PHE A 156 8.53 2.21 5.46
CA PHE A 156 9.44 1.16 5.04
C PHE A 156 10.34 0.76 6.20
N CYS A 157 10.23 -0.51 6.63
CA CYS A 157 10.96 -1.04 7.76
C CYS A 157 11.58 -2.41 7.44
N VAL A 158 12.58 -2.80 8.21
CA VAL A 158 13.23 -4.11 8.12
C VAL A 158 13.68 -4.60 9.49
N THR A 159 13.63 -5.92 9.73
CA THR A 159 14.23 -6.57 10.89
C THR A 159 14.80 -7.92 10.51
N SER A 160 15.64 -8.49 11.38
CA SER A 160 16.03 -9.89 11.34
C SER A 160 15.28 -10.67 12.43
N VAL A 161 14.82 -11.88 12.11
CA VAL A 161 14.10 -12.78 13.02
C VAL A 161 14.51 -14.24 12.80
N ALA A 162 14.47 -15.04 13.87
CA ALA A 162 14.55 -16.49 13.72
C ALA A 162 13.31 -17.02 12.97
N SER A 163 13.45 -18.17 12.28
CA SER A 163 12.33 -18.79 11.54
C SER A 163 11.10 -19.03 12.43
N SER A 164 11.32 -19.41 13.70
CA SER A 164 10.24 -19.63 14.68
C SER A 164 9.45 -18.35 15.04
N ALA A 165 10.04 -17.17 14.88
CA ALA A 165 9.39 -15.89 15.16
C ALA A 165 8.71 -15.27 13.93
N LEU A 166 8.84 -15.89 12.75
CA LEU A 166 8.30 -15.36 11.50
C LEU A 166 6.77 -15.22 11.56
N ALA A 167 6.06 -16.28 11.97
CA ALA A 167 4.60 -16.26 12.03
C ALA A 167 4.06 -15.17 12.97
N ALA A 168 4.69 -14.97 14.12
CA ALA A 168 4.34 -13.90 15.06
C ALA A 168 4.54 -12.50 14.44
N LEU A 169 5.65 -12.30 13.72
CA LEU A 169 5.90 -11.05 13.00
C LEU A 169 4.86 -10.81 11.90
N LEU A 170 4.52 -11.82 11.10
CA LEU A 170 3.53 -11.68 10.02
C LEU A 170 2.12 -11.41 10.55
N ALA A 171 1.74 -12.02 11.67
CA ALA A 171 0.47 -11.74 12.34
C ALA A 171 0.43 -10.31 12.88
N ARG A 172 1.51 -9.85 13.53
CA ARG A 172 1.67 -8.45 13.97
C ARG A 172 1.55 -7.48 12.80
N LEU A 173 2.13 -7.81 11.66
CA LEU A 173 2.05 -6.97 10.46
C LEU A 173 0.71 -7.12 9.72
N SER A 174 -0.12 -8.13 10.04
CA SER A 174 -1.35 -8.43 9.27
C SER A 174 -1.06 -8.43 7.76
N ALA A 175 0.03 -9.10 7.37
CA ALA A 175 0.60 -9.04 6.02
C ALA A 175 -0.45 -9.32 4.94
N LYS A 176 -0.60 -8.38 4.00
CA LYS A 176 -1.58 -8.47 2.91
C LYS A 176 -1.04 -9.22 1.71
N GLU A 177 0.26 -9.15 1.52
CA GLU A 177 1.00 -9.88 0.50
C GLU A 177 2.42 -10.15 0.99
N ILE A 178 2.95 -11.31 0.64
CA ILE A 178 4.28 -11.78 1.05
C ILE A 178 5.07 -12.17 -0.18
N LEU A 179 6.25 -11.60 -0.34
CA LEU A 179 7.25 -12.02 -1.31
C LEU A 179 8.27 -12.90 -0.61
N LEU A 180 8.58 -14.05 -1.19
CA LEU A 180 9.52 -15.01 -0.64
C LEU A 180 10.46 -15.51 -1.73
N ALA A 181 11.76 -15.52 -1.47
CA ALA A 181 12.71 -16.22 -2.33
C ALA A 181 12.33 -17.70 -2.42
N ASP A 182 12.18 -18.23 -3.64
CA ASP A 182 11.80 -19.62 -3.91
C ASP A 182 12.65 -20.65 -3.15
N THR A 183 13.95 -20.40 -3.03
CA THR A 183 14.91 -21.23 -2.27
C THR A 183 14.62 -21.34 -0.77
N LEU A 184 13.79 -20.46 -0.21
CA LEU A 184 13.42 -20.48 1.22
C LEU A 184 12.13 -21.23 1.51
N TRP A 185 11.35 -21.60 0.49
CA TRP A 185 10.03 -22.18 0.68
C TRP A 185 10.04 -23.34 1.67
N GLU A 186 10.88 -24.35 1.46
CA GLU A 186 10.97 -25.54 2.33
C GLU A 186 11.29 -25.20 3.79
N ARG A 187 12.08 -24.13 4.01
CA ARG A 187 12.48 -23.70 5.36
C ARG A 187 11.34 -23.03 6.13
N VAL A 188 10.42 -22.36 5.44
CA VAL A 188 9.39 -21.50 6.08
C VAL A 188 7.95 -21.92 5.78
N ALA A 189 7.74 -22.98 5.00
CA ALA A 189 6.41 -23.43 4.57
C ALA A 189 5.42 -23.62 5.73
N GLU A 190 5.88 -24.21 6.85
CA GLU A 190 5.06 -24.39 8.05
C GLU A 190 4.66 -23.05 8.68
N SER A 191 5.64 -22.14 8.82
CA SER A 191 5.42 -20.79 9.37
C SER A 191 4.53 -19.91 8.48
N LEU A 192 4.40 -20.23 7.19
CA LEU A 192 3.59 -19.49 6.22
C LEU A 192 2.24 -20.15 5.91
N SER A 193 1.86 -21.20 6.64
CA SER A 193 0.65 -21.98 6.37
C SER A 193 -0.64 -21.14 6.36
N GLU A 194 -0.75 -20.13 7.22
CA GLU A 194 -1.90 -19.20 7.29
C GLU A 194 -1.90 -18.12 6.17
N TRP A 195 -0.77 -17.89 5.49
CA TRP A 195 -0.62 -16.80 4.49
C TRP A 195 -0.51 -17.28 3.04
N LYS A 196 -0.81 -18.55 2.76
CA LYS A 196 -0.67 -19.13 1.40
C LYS A 196 -1.38 -18.33 0.31
N SER A 197 -2.54 -17.74 0.58
CA SER A 197 -3.31 -16.95 -0.40
C SER A 197 -2.65 -15.62 -0.77
N GLY A 198 -1.80 -15.07 0.10
CA GLY A 198 -1.05 -13.82 -0.14
C GLY A 198 0.42 -14.05 -0.49
N LEU A 199 0.85 -15.30 -0.66
CA LEU A 199 2.25 -15.65 -0.89
C LEU A 199 2.61 -15.63 -2.38
N SER A 200 3.72 -14.96 -2.68
CA SER A 200 4.35 -14.89 -3.99
C SER A 200 5.77 -15.42 -3.91
N LEU A 201 6.02 -16.60 -4.47
CA LEU A 201 7.39 -17.07 -4.66
C LEU A 201 8.07 -16.25 -5.75
N GLN A 202 9.30 -15.83 -5.51
CA GLN A 202 10.08 -14.98 -6.38
C GLN A 202 11.45 -15.64 -6.62
N PRO A 203 12.03 -15.53 -7.83
CA PRO A 203 13.34 -16.11 -8.11
C PRO A 203 14.41 -15.58 -7.15
N ALA A 204 15.22 -16.47 -6.56
CA ALA A 204 16.29 -16.08 -5.63
C ALA A 204 17.26 -15.03 -6.18
N SER A 205 17.46 -14.98 -7.51
CA SER A 205 18.31 -13.97 -8.18
C SER A 205 17.85 -12.52 -7.95
N LEU A 206 16.58 -12.30 -7.64
CA LEU A 206 16.06 -10.97 -7.31
C LEU A 206 16.53 -10.49 -5.92
N PHE A 207 16.93 -11.40 -5.05
CA PHE A 207 17.36 -11.17 -3.66
C PHE A 207 18.88 -11.08 -3.51
N GLU A 208 19.63 -11.04 -4.61
CA GLU A 208 21.09 -10.90 -4.57
C GLU A 208 21.50 -9.57 -3.89
N PRO A 209 22.26 -9.58 -2.77
CA PRO A 209 22.52 -8.38 -1.98
C PRO A 209 23.16 -7.24 -2.78
N LYS A 210 24.13 -7.53 -3.67
CA LYS A 210 24.79 -6.51 -4.50
C LYS A 210 23.82 -5.84 -5.48
N ARG A 211 22.90 -6.62 -6.05
CA ARG A 211 21.84 -6.12 -6.94
C ARG A 211 20.89 -5.22 -6.16
N CYS A 212 20.45 -5.69 -5.00
CA CYS A 212 19.53 -4.99 -4.11
C CYS A 212 20.11 -3.69 -3.57
N GLU A 213 21.39 -3.69 -3.19
CA GLU A 213 22.13 -2.50 -2.76
C GLU A 213 22.16 -1.44 -3.87
N ARG A 214 22.46 -1.84 -5.10
CA ARG A 214 22.44 -0.95 -6.26
C ARG A 214 21.06 -0.34 -6.48
N LEU A 215 20.00 -1.14 -6.41
CA LEU A 215 18.62 -0.66 -6.57
C LEU A 215 18.24 0.37 -5.49
N LEU A 216 18.62 0.11 -4.23
CA LEU A 216 18.37 1.05 -3.13
C LEU A 216 19.15 2.36 -3.33
N LYS A 217 20.43 2.29 -3.70
CA LYS A 217 21.27 3.46 -3.98
C LYS A 217 20.72 4.30 -5.15
N GLU A 218 20.32 3.65 -6.23
CA GLU A 218 19.69 4.29 -7.39
C GLU A 218 18.37 4.98 -7.00
N ALA A 219 17.52 4.29 -6.23
CA ALA A 219 16.21 4.81 -5.83
C ALA A 219 16.29 6.02 -4.90
N TYR A 220 17.24 6.03 -3.97
CA TYR A 220 17.42 7.14 -3.02
C TYR A 220 18.44 8.18 -3.47
N ALA A 221 19.05 8.01 -4.65
CA ALA A 221 20.10 8.87 -5.18
C ALA A 221 21.28 9.08 -4.19
N VAL A 222 21.75 7.99 -3.58
CA VAL A 222 22.87 7.98 -2.62
C VAL A 222 23.99 7.06 -3.07
N THR A 223 25.22 7.35 -2.63
CA THR A 223 26.39 6.49 -2.89
C THR A 223 26.58 5.38 -1.85
N SER A 224 26.02 5.58 -0.66
CA SER A 224 26.09 4.68 0.50
C SER A 224 24.74 4.60 1.22
N LEU A 225 24.41 3.44 1.79
CA LEU A 225 23.21 3.24 2.61
C LEU A 225 23.44 3.58 4.09
N GLU A 226 24.67 3.91 4.49
CA GLU A 226 25.05 4.16 5.89
C GLU A 226 24.25 5.31 6.53
N ALA A 227 23.82 6.29 5.73
CA ALA A 227 22.98 7.40 6.18
C ALA A 227 21.58 6.93 6.67
N PHE A 228 21.13 5.75 6.24
CA PHE A 228 19.84 5.16 6.65
C PHE A 228 20.00 4.13 7.78
N GLY A 229 21.23 3.68 8.03
CA GLY A 229 21.57 2.71 9.05
C GLY A 229 22.54 1.64 8.54
N GLN A 230 22.99 0.79 9.47
CA GLN A 230 23.79 -0.38 9.16
C GLN A 230 22.87 -1.59 8.96
N PHE A 231 22.80 -2.07 7.72
CA PHE A 231 22.00 -3.23 7.33
C PHE A 231 22.89 -4.44 7.04
N SER A 232 22.42 -5.62 7.39
CA SER A 232 23.05 -6.88 6.97
C SER A 232 22.80 -7.17 5.49
N ALA A 233 23.51 -8.15 4.94
CA ALA A 233 23.34 -8.55 3.53
C ALA A 233 21.91 -9.04 3.23
N GLY A 234 21.28 -9.79 4.13
CA GLY A 234 19.90 -10.23 4.02
C GLY A 234 18.90 -9.09 4.20
N GLU A 235 19.15 -8.14 5.10
CA GLU A 235 18.30 -6.95 5.25
C GLU A 235 18.32 -6.11 3.96
N VAL A 236 19.49 -5.93 3.34
CA VAL A 236 19.65 -5.28 2.02
C VAL A 236 18.90 -6.06 0.94
N ALA A 237 19.04 -7.39 0.91
CA ALA A 237 18.33 -8.27 -0.03
C ALA A 237 16.81 -8.12 0.07
N ALA A 238 16.25 -8.21 1.27
CA ALA A 238 14.82 -8.07 1.51
C ALA A 238 14.31 -6.68 1.08
N CYS A 239 15.03 -5.62 1.45
CA CYS A 239 14.67 -4.25 1.10
C CYS A 239 14.71 -4.00 -0.42
N GLY A 240 15.77 -4.44 -1.09
CA GLY A 240 15.93 -4.20 -2.53
C GLY A 240 14.94 -5.02 -3.36
N ALA A 241 14.69 -6.28 -3.01
CA ALA A 241 13.67 -7.11 -3.67
C ALA A 241 12.26 -6.54 -3.47
N LEU A 242 11.94 -6.06 -2.26
CA LEU A 242 10.67 -5.39 -1.97
C LEU A 242 10.48 -4.14 -2.83
N LEU A 243 11.51 -3.30 -2.91
CA LEU A 243 11.48 -2.07 -3.69
C LEU A 243 11.36 -2.34 -5.19
N ASP A 244 12.04 -3.36 -5.68
CA ASP A 244 11.97 -3.78 -7.08
C ASP A 244 10.57 -4.29 -7.45
N TYR A 245 9.93 -5.05 -6.55
CA TYR A 245 8.54 -5.48 -6.74
C TYR A 245 7.56 -4.31 -6.75
N VAL A 246 7.77 -3.31 -5.88
CA VAL A 246 7.00 -2.05 -5.93
C VAL A 246 7.20 -1.37 -7.27
N LYS A 247 8.43 -1.24 -7.76
CA LYS A 247 8.69 -0.66 -9.10
C LYS A 247 7.98 -1.44 -10.21
N LEU A 248 8.02 -2.77 -10.16
CA LEU A 248 7.37 -3.65 -11.13
C LEU A 248 5.84 -3.48 -11.15
N THR A 249 5.22 -3.39 -9.97
CA THR A 249 3.76 -3.30 -9.84
C THR A 249 3.24 -1.91 -10.13
N GLN A 250 3.95 -0.87 -9.67
CA GLN A 250 3.53 0.51 -9.88
C GLN A 250 3.75 0.99 -11.32
N LYS A 251 4.77 0.44 -12.02
CA LYS A 251 5.20 0.80 -13.39
C LYS A 251 5.38 2.32 -13.62
N THR A 252 5.54 3.09 -12.55
CA THR A 252 5.91 4.51 -12.56
C THR A 252 7.37 4.67 -12.16
N ALA A 253 7.91 5.89 -12.26
CA ALA A 253 9.12 6.22 -11.53
C ALA A 253 8.90 5.90 -10.03
N LEU A 254 9.92 5.32 -9.38
CA LEU A 254 9.86 5.01 -7.96
C LEU A 254 9.55 6.32 -7.21
N PRO A 255 8.44 6.39 -6.44
CA PRO A 255 8.20 7.54 -5.60
C PRO A 255 9.37 7.68 -4.62
N ARG A 256 9.67 8.90 -4.17
CA ARG A 256 10.61 9.11 -3.07
C ARG A 256 9.97 8.61 -1.77
N LEU A 257 10.00 7.30 -1.59
CA LEU A 257 9.58 6.64 -0.35
C LEU A 257 10.52 7.04 0.78
N THR A 258 10.07 6.85 2.01
CA THR A 258 10.98 6.98 3.15
C THR A 258 12.02 5.87 3.08
N PRO A 259 13.31 6.15 3.30
CA PRO A 259 14.33 5.11 3.37
C PRO A 259 13.99 4.04 4.42
N PRO A 260 14.42 2.78 4.22
CA PRO A 260 14.12 1.70 5.15
C PRO A 260 14.70 2.02 6.52
N ARG A 261 13.92 1.79 7.58
CA ARG A 261 14.41 1.85 8.96
C ARG A 261 14.53 0.46 9.55
N ARG A 262 15.63 0.21 10.26
CA ARG A 262 15.81 -1.02 11.02
C ARG A 262 14.97 -0.99 12.30
N GLU A 263 14.03 -1.92 12.44
CA GLU A 263 13.38 -2.21 13.71
C GLU A 263 14.33 -3.10 14.53
N GLN A 264 14.66 -2.67 15.76
CA GLN A 264 15.59 -3.42 16.60
C GLN A 264 14.92 -4.69 17.13
N PRO A 265 15.56 -5.86 17.06
CA PRO A 265 15.08 -7.07 17.70
C PRO A 265 14.80 -6.83 19.18
N GLY A 266 13.63 -7.25 19.66
CA GLY A 266 13.23 -7.07 21.07
C GLY A 266 12.76 -5.67 21.45
N ALA A 267 12.65 -4.71 20.52
CA ALA A 267 12.05 -3.39 20.78
C ALA A 267 10.55 -3.46 21.12
N HIS A 268 9.91 -4.56 20.72
CA HIS A 268 8.51 -4.84 20.96
C HIS A 268 8.33 -6.21 21.60
N MET A 269 7.31 -6.34 22.45
CA MET A 269 6.93 -7.61 23.05
C MET A 269 6.46 -8.56 21.93
N ALA A 270 7.02 -9.76 21.89
CA ALA A 270 6.57 -10.80 20.98
C ALA A 270 5.19 -11.30 21.43
N ILE A 271 4.21 -11.23 20.54
CA ILE A 271 2.88 -11.81 20.73
C ILE A 271 2.64 -12.73 19.54
N ASP A 272 2.41 -14.01 19.81
CA ASP A 272 2.11 -14.96 18.74
C ASP A 272 0.71 -14.73 18.14
N ALA A 273 0.47 -15.29 16.96
CA ALA A 273 -0.78 -15.12 16.23
C ALA A 273 -2.02 -15.62 17.00
N ALA A 274 -1.88 -16.73 17.75
CA ALA A 274 -2.97 -17.29 18.53
C ALA A 274 -3.32 -16.39 19.72
N THR A 275 -2.32 -15.84 20.39
CA THR A 275 -2.49 -14.87 21.48
C THR A 275 -3.13 -13.58 20.98
N LEU A 276 -2.68 -13.02 19.84
CA LEU A 276 -3.32 -11.83 19.23
C LEU A 276 -4.81 -12.07 18.93
N ARG A 277 -5.14 -13.27 18.40
CA ARG A 277 -6.51 -13.68 18.07
C ARG A 277 -7.36 -13.92 19.31
N ASN A 278 -6.83 -14.61 20.31
CA ASN A 278 -7.55 -14.95 21.55
C ASN A 278 -7.77 -13.73 22.46
N LEU A 279 -6.87 -12.76 22.42
CA LEU A 279 -7.04 -11.47 23.11
C LEU A 279 -7.98 -10.52 22.34
N GLU A 280 -8.42 -10.91 21.14
CA GLU A 280 -9.27 -10.12 20.26
C GLU A 280 -8.79 -8.66 20.13
N ILE A 281 -7.47 -8.45 19.92
CA ILE A 281 -6.87 -7.11 19.99
C ILE A 281 -7.44 -6.21 18.90
N THR A 282 -7.40 -6.65 17.65
CA THR A 282 -7.87 -5.89 16.48
C THR A 282 -9.22 -6.38 15.96
N GLN A 283 -9.51 -7.67 16.16
CA GLN A 283 -10.67 -8.37 15.61
C GLN A 283 -11.10 -9.49 16.58
N CYS A 284 -12.39 -9.77 16.65
CA CYS A 284 -12.95 -10.90 17.39
C CYS A 284 -12.74 -12.24 16.70
N LEU A 285 -12.95 -13.34 17.42
CA LEU A 285 -12.84 -14.72 16.92
C LEU A 285 -13.78 -15.01 15.74
N ASN A 286 -14.90 -14.29 15.65
CA ASN A 286 -15.85 -14.39 14.54
C ASN A 286 -15.44 -13.57 13.30
N GLY A 287 -14.26 -12.96 13.31
CA GLY A 287 -13.77 -12.12 12.22
C GLY A 287 -14.37 -10.71 12.18
N GLN A 288 -15.16 -10.31 13.17
CA GLN A 288 -15.69 -8.95 13.22
C GLN A 288 -14.75 -8.03 13.99
N LYS A 289 -14.63 -6.77 13.55
CA LYS A 289 -13.93 -5.75 14.33
C LYS A 289 -14.73 -5.36 15.58
N GLN A 290 -16.06 -5.35 15.49
CA GLN A 290 -16.94 -4.95 16.58
C GLN A 290 -16.82 -5.95 17.75
N GLY A 291 -16.50 -5.43 18.94
CA GLY A 291 -16.28 -6.24 20.15
C GLY A 291 -14.80 -6.39 20.52
N SER A 292 -13.88 -6.12 19.58
CA SER A 292 -12.43 -6.19 19.83
C SER A 292 -11.95 -5.06 20.74
N LEU A 293 -10.79 -5.24 21.39
CA LEU A 293 -10.16 -4.19 22.21
C LEU A 293 -10.02 -2.88 21.41
N LEU A 294 -9.52 -2.97 20.17
CA LEU A 294 -9.37 -1.82 19.29
C LEU A 294 -10.70 -1.11 19.05
N SER A 295 -11.80 -1.83 18.83
CA SER A 295 -13.12 -1.20 18.62
C SER A 295 -13.63 -0.44 19.86
N VAL A 296 -13.29 -0.92 21.06
CA VAL A 296 -13.68 -0.29 22.31
C VAL A 296 -12.88 0.99 22.56
N ILE A 297 -11.56 0.94 22.36
CA ILE A 297 -10.66 2.05 22.75
C ILE A 297 -10.36 3.05 21.62
N ASP A 298 -10.59 2.69 20.36
CA ASP A 298 -10.36 3.61 19.24
C ASP A 298 -11.37 4.76 19.30
N ARG A 299 -10.89 5.88 19.83
CA ARG A 299 -11.56 7.19 19.84
C ARG A 299 -10.76 8.21 19.04
N THR A 300 -9.87 7.77 18.16
CA THR A 300 -9.07 8.66 17.31
C THR A 300 -9.96 9.35 16.28
N VAL A 301 -9.64 10.60 15.96
CA VAL A 301 -10.43 11.44 15.03
C VAL A 301 -9.83 11.53 13.63
N THR A 302 -8.68 10.88 13.40
CA THR A 302 -8.01 10.80 12.10
C THR A 302 -7.74 9.35 11.74
N ALA A 303 -7.71 9.06 10.43
CA ALA A 303 -7.36 7.75 9.90
C ALA A 303 -5.93 7.32 10.27
N SER A 304 -4.96 8.24 10.12
CA SER A 304 -3.57 8.03 10.53
C SER A 304 -3.41 7.77 12.03
N GLY A 305 -4.19 8.47 12.87
CA GLY A 305 -4.25 8.24 14.30
C GLY A 305 -4.78 6.84 14.64
N ALA A 306 -5.80 6.37 13.93
CA ALA A 306 -6.35 5.03 14.09
C ALA A 306 -5.34 3.94 13.72
N ARG A 307 -4.65 4.09 12.57
CA ARG A 307 -3.55 3.19 12.15
C ARG A 307 -2.43 3.17 13.19
N ARG A 308 -2.06 4.34 13.70
CA ARG A 308 -1.03 4.46 14.75
C ARG A 308 -1.45 3.79 16.06
N LEU A 309 -2.70 3.92 16.49
CA LEU A 309 -3.19 3.23 17.67
C LEU A 309 -3.19 1.71 17.47
N ALA A 310 -3.70 1.23 16.35
CA ALA A 310 -3.73 -0.20 16.04
C ALA A 310 -2.32 -0.82 16.06
N SER A 311 -1.36 -0.20 15.36
CA SER A 311 0.05 -0.62 15.38
C SER A 311 0.67 -0.61 16.78
N MET A 312 0.33 0.34 17.64
CA MET A 312 0.82 0.36 19.02
C MET A 312 0.29 -0.77 19.89
N LEU A 313 -0.97 -1.20 19.68
CA LEU A 313 -1.58 -2.28 20.46
C LEU A 313 -0.99 -3.65 20.13
N ILE A 314 -0.70 -3.90 18.86
CA ILE A 314 -0.12 -5.17 18.40
C ILE A 314 1.40 -5.21 18.53
N ALA A 315 2.04 -4.08 18.83
CA ALA A 315 3.48 -3.98 19.06
C ALA A 315 3.80 -3.21 20.36
N PRO A 316 3.48 -3.77 21.56
CA PRO A 316 3.79 -3.10 22.82
C PRO A 316 5.29 -2.89 22.98
N LEU A 317 5.69 -1.71 23.48
CA LEU A 317 7.10 -1.39 23.72
C LEU A 317 7.66 -2.20 24.88
N THR A 318 8.94 -2.56 24.80
CA THR A 318 9.69 -3.22 25.90
C THR A 318 10.54 -2.24 26.71
N GLU A 319 10.81 -1.05 26.18
CA GLU A 319 11.70 -0.07 26.81
C GLU A 319 10.93 0.84 27.78
N PRO A 320 11.20 0.78 29.10
CA PRO A 320 10.46 1.55 30.11
C PRO A 320 10.50 3.07 29.87
N GLN A 321 11.62 3.60 29.40
CA GLN A 321 11.77 5.04 29.14
C GLN A 321 10.82 5.53 28.04
N ARG A 322 10.65 4.75 26.96
CA ARG A 322 9.71 5.07 25.87
C ARG A 322 8.27 4.92 26.31
N ILE A 323 7.97 3.95 27.19
CA ILE A 323 6.63 3.79 27.80
C ILE A 323 6.32 5.02 28.67
N ALA A 324 7.23 5.41 29.56
CA ALA A 324 7.08 6.57 30.43
C ALA A 324 6.93 7.87 29.62
N ALA A 325 7.65 8.02 28.50
CA ALA A 325 7.48 9.15 27.59
C ALA A 325 6.06 9.24 26.98
N ARG A 326 5.45 8.10 26.63
CA ARG A 326 4.04 8.07 26.19
C ARG A 326 3.08 8.41 27.33
N GLN A 327 3.31 7.86 28.52
CA GLN A 327 2.50 8.12 29.71
C GLN A 327 2.51 9.60 30.10
N ARG A 328 3.67 10.27 30.03
CA ARG A 328 3.77 11.73 30.25
C ARG A 328 2.91 12.54 29.28
N GLY A 329 2.90 12.16 27.99
CA GLY A 329 2.04 12.79 26.99
C GLY A 329 0.54 12.59 27.28
N VAL A 330 0.16 11.39 27.73
CA VAL A 330 -1.23 11.11 28.16
C VAL A 330 -1.61 11.95 29.37
N ALA A 331 -0.80 11.92 30.44
CA ALA A 331 -1.05 12.68 31.66
C ALA A 331 -1.22 14.18 31.37
N PHE A 332 -0.35 14.75 30.53
CA PHE A 332 -0.41 16.15 30.12
C PHE A 332 -1.79 16.54 29.55
N PHE A 333 -2.37 15.71 28.67
CA PHE A 333 -3.69 15.96 28.08
C PHE A 333 -4.86 15.56 29.00
N VAL A 334 -4.66 14.63 29.93
CA VAL A 334 -5.68 14.29 30.95
C VAL A 334 -5.92 15.49 31.85
N GLU A 335 -4.85 16.14 32.31
CA GLU A 335 -4.87 17.31 33.20
C GLU A 335 -5.34 18.60 32.51
N ARG A 336 -5.27 18.67 31.18
CA ARG A 336 -5.56 19.88 30.38
C ARG A 336 -6.74 19.64 29.44
N GLU A 337 -7.94 19.54 30.00
CA GLU A 337 -9.17 19.22 29.25
C GLU A 337 -9.47 20.22 28.11
N ALA A 338 -9.37 21.54 28.38
CA ALA A 338 -9.64 22.56 27.37
C ALA A 338 -8.69 22.44 26.16
N LEU A 339 -7.38 22.28 26.42
CA LEU A 339 -6.37 22.07 25.39
C LEU A 339 -6.62 20.76 24.64
N ARG A 340 -6.92 19.66 25.35
CA ARG A 340 -7.27 18.37 24.73
C ARG A 340 -8.46 18.50 23.78
N GLY A 341 -9.51 19.22 24.19
CA GLY A 341 -10.67 19.49 23.35
C GLY A 341 -10.33 20.32 22.10
N GLU A 342 -9.51 21.36 22.26
CA GLU A 342 -9.01 22.18 21.16
C GLU A 342 -8.18 21.38 20.15
N ILE A 343 -7.16 20.65 20.62
CA ILE A 343 -6.33 19.80 19.76
C ILE A 343 -7.18 18.76 19.03
N ARG A 344 -8.15 18.14 19.71
CA ARG A 344 -9.05 17.16 19.09
C ARG A 344 -9.89 17.77 17.97
N ARG A 345 -10.38 19.00 18.14
CA ARG A 345 -11.14 19.73 17.12
C ARG A 345 -10.29 20.03 15.88
N HIS A 346 -9.04 20.47 16.06
CA HIS A 346 -8.13 20.68 14.93
C HIS A 346 -7.75 19.37 14.24
N LEU A 347 -7.47 18.30 15.00
CA LEU A 347 -7.20 16.98 14.45
C LEU A 347 -8.40 16.43 13.67
N HIS A 348 -9.63 16.67 14.11
CA HIS A 348 -10.82 16.19 13.40
C HIS A 348 -10.97 16.81 12.00
N GLN A 349 -10.44 18.01 11.79
CA GLN A 349 -10.40 18.68 10.49
C GLN A 349 -9.25 18.19 9.61
N CYS A 350 -8.31 17.41 10.16
CA CYS A 350 -7.15 16.91 9.45
C CYS A 350 -7.54 15.66 8.62
N PRO A 351 -7.43 15.72 7.28
CA PRO A 351 -7.68 14.56 6.42
C PRO A 351 -6.52 13.57 6.50
N ASP A 352 -6.59 12.50 5.71
CA ASP A 352 -5.49 11.53 5.60
C ASP A 352 -4.34 12.06 4.71
N VAL A 353 -3.60 13.02 5.24
CA VAL A 353 -2.49 13.70 4.55
C VAL A 353 -1.43 12.71 4.08
N GLU A 354 -1.17 11.68 4.88
CA GLU A 354 -0.15 10.66 4.61
C GLU A 354 -0.44 9.94 3.29
N ARG A 355 -1.68 9.46 3.10
CA ARG A 355 -2.10 8.80 1.86
C ARG A 355 -2.25 9.76 0.67
N ALA A 356 -2.74 10.98 0.92
CA ALA A 356 -2.83 12.02 -0.10
C ALA A 356 -1.45 12.36 -0.69
N CYS A 357 -0.44 12.56 0.18
CA CYS A 357 0.94 12.82 -0.24
C CYS A 357 1.50 11.69 -1.10
N THR A 358 1.32 10.43 -0.70
CA THR A 358 1.81 9.29 -1.47
C THR A 358 1.15 9.22 -2.85
N ARG A 359 -0.16 9.41 -2.96
CA ARG A 359 -0.84 9.44 -4.26
C ARG A 359 -0.28 10.53 -5.17
N LEU A 360 -0.04 11.74 -4.63
CA LEU A 360 0.57 12.83 -5.37
C LEU A 360 1.99 12.47 -5.84
N LEU A 361 2.81 11.86 -4.98
CA LEU A 361 4.16 11.39 -5.32
C LEU A 361 4.17 10.30 -6.40
N LEU A 362 3.13 9.47 -6.43
CA LEU A 362 2.92 8.42 -7.45
C LEU A 362 2.33 8.95 -8.76
N GLY A 363 2.01 10.25 -8.86
CA GLY A 363 1.35 10.82 -10.03
C GLY A 363 -0.10 10.35 -10.21
N ARG A 364 -0.72 9.85 -9.12
CA ARG A 364 -2.11 9.37 -9.08
C ARG A 364 -3.03 10.24 -8.23
N GLY A 365 -2.45 11.22 -7.54
CA GLY A 365 -3.20 12.19 -6.78
C GLY A 365 -3.84 13.24 -7.68
N GLY A 366 -4.96 13.79 -7.23
CA GLY A 366 -5.70 14.83 -7.93
C GLY A 366 -5.86 16.11 -7.11
N PRO A 367 -6.72 17.04 -7.58
CA PRO A 367 -7.00 18.28 -6.86
C PRO A 367 -7.53 18.06 -5.44
N ARG A 368 -8.30 16.98 -5.20
CA ARG A 368 -8.77 16.59 -3.86
C ARG A 368 -7.62 16.28 -2.91
N ASP A 369 -6.56 15.61 -3.37
CA ASP A 369 -5.40 15.29 -2.54
C ASP A 369 -4.60 16.54 -2.18
N LEU A 370 -4.45 17.48 -3.12
CA LEU A 370 -3.80 18.76 -2.83
C LEU A 370 -4.61 19.59 -1.82
N LEU A 371 -5.94 19.59 -1.90
CA LEU A 371 -6.81 20.19 -0.89
C LEU A 371 -6.63 19.51 0.48
N ALA A 372 -6.51 18.18 0.49
CA ALA A 372 -6.26 17.43 1.73
C ALA A 372 -4.92 17.82 2.37
N VAL A 373 -3.85 17.94 1.58
CA VAL A 373 -2.54 18.41 2.05
C VAL A 373 -2.65 19.81 2.63
N LYS A 374 -3.29 20.75 1.93
CA LYS A 374 -3.51 22.12 2.43
C LYS A 374 -4.26 22.14 3.77
N ALA A 375 -5.35 21.40 3.87
CA ALA A 375 -6.15 21.31 5.09
C ALA A 375 -5.35 20.72 6.25
N GLY A 376 -4.57 19.67 5.98
CA GLY A 376 -3.67 19.06 6.94
C GLY A 376 -2.58 20.00 7.46
N LEU A 377 -1.92 20.74 6.57
CA LEU A 377 -0.91 21.75 6.93
C LEU A 377 -1.52 22.89 7.76
N SER A 378 -2.73 23.32 7.42
CA SER A 378 -3.45 24.35 8.18
C SER A 378 -3.78 23.84 9.60
N ALA A 379 -4.27 22.61 9.72
CA ALA A 379 -4.53 21.98 11.01
C ALA A 379 -3.23 21.79 11.82
N ALA A 380 -2.12 21.43 11.16
CA ALA A 380 -0.80 21.30 11.79
C ALA A 380 -0.33 22.63 12.41
N ARG A 381 -0.43 23.73 11.66
CA ARG A 381 -0.12 25.07 12.15
C ARG A 381 -0.96 25.44 13.37
N ASP A 382 -2.27 25.22 13.31
CA ASP A 382 -3.18 25.57 14.40
C ASP A 382 -2.94 24.71 15.65
N ILE A 383 -2.63 23.43 15.48
CA ILE A 383 -2.18 22.53 16.57
C ILE A 383 -0.88 23.03 17.18
N GLY A 384 0.11 23.40 16.36
CA GLY A 384 1.37 23.95 16.81
C GLY A 384 1.18 25.22 17.64
N ALA A 385 0.33 26.14 17.17
CA ALA A 385 -0.01 27.36 17.90
C ALA A 385 -0.74 27.09 19.23
N ALA A 386 -1.61 26.08 19.27
CA ALA A 386 -2.29 25.69 20.50
C ALA A 386 -1.33 25.06 21.53
N LEU A 387 -0.42 24.20 21.07
CA LEU A 387 0.62 23.61 21.92
C LEU A 387 1.59 24.66 22.45
N ALA A 388 1.98 25.65 21.64
CA ALA A 388 2.91 26.71 22.05
C ALA A 388 2.41 27.59 23.20
N ARG A 389 1.10 27.61 23.46
CA ARG A 389 0.50 28.34 24.59
C ARG A 389 0.54 27.58 25.91
N ALA A 390 0.87 26.29 25.88
CA ALA A 390 0.86 25.47 27.07
C ALA A 390 2.20 25.53 27.81
N ASP A 391 2.15 25.54 29.13
CA ASP A 391 3.35 25.42 29.95
C ASP A 391 3.72 23.95 30.18
N ALA A 392 5.04 23.70 30.31
CA ALA A 392 5.62 22.40 30.64
C ALA A 392 5.24 21.27 29.65
N LEU A 393 5.45 21.51 28.35
CA LEU A 393 5.26 20.47 27.33
C LEU A 393 6.21 19.29 27.60
N PRO A 394 5.71 18.05 27.64
CA PRO A 394 6.55 16.88 27.56
C PRO A 394 7.38 16.91 26.26
N GLU A 395 8.62 16.44 26.35
CA GLU A 395 9.58 16.39 25.24
C GLU A 395 9.00 15.80 23.94
N THR A 396 8.14 14.77 24.04
CA THR A 396 7.48 14.16 22.89
C THR A 396 6.52 15.11 22.17
N LEU A 397 5.80 15.95 22.91
CA LEU A 397 4.89 16.96 22.36
C LEU A 397 5.66 18.17 21.83
N GLU A 398 6.76 18.55 22.48
CA GLU A 398 7.65 19.61 21.99
C GLU A 398 8.25 19.25 20.62
N ARG A 399 8.78 18.02 20.47
CA ARG A 399 9.24 17.51 19.17
C ARG A 399 8.13 17.52 18.12
N SER A 400 6.91 17.13 18.52
CA SER A 400 5.75 17.12 17.62
C SER A 400 5.37 18.54 17.19
N MET A 401 5.31 19.48 18.12
CA MET A 401 5.04 20.90 17.86
C MET A 401 6.04 21.48 16.86
N ASN A 402 7.34 21.22 17.07
CA ASN A 402 8.40 21.68 16.19
C ASN A 402 8.28 21.08 14.77
N ALA A 403 7.87 19.81 14.66
CA ALA A 403 7.66 19.15 13.37
C ALA A 403 6.44 19.67 12.60
N LEU A 404 5.47 20.31 13.28
CA LEU A 404 4.25 20.85 12.67
C LEU A 404 4.42 22.30 12.16
N ALA A 405 5.54 22.96 12.45
CA ALA A 405 5.77 24.37 12.14
C ALA A 405 6.37 24.59 10.72
N GLY A 406 6.36 25.85 10.26
CA GLY A 406 7.17 26.32 9.14
C GLY A 406 6.58 26.08 7.73
N GLN A 407 5.27 25.88 7.61
CA GLN A 407 4.62 25.52 6.33
C GLN A 407 3.75 26.63 5.74
N ASP A 408 3.80 27.86 6.29
CA ASP A 408 2.93 28.97 5.88
C ASP A 408 3.04 29.33 4.39
N THR A 409 4.27 29.31 3.85
CA THR A 409 4.50 29.56 2.42
C THR A 409 3.81 28.52 1.54
N LEU A 410 3.88 27.24 1.90
CA LEU A 410 3.23 26.17 1.14
C LEU A 410 1.71 26.25 1.25
N ILE A 411 1.19 26.56 2.44
CA ILE A 411 -0.26 26.81 2.65
C ILE A 411 -0.73 27.94 1.74
N ALA A 412 0.01 29.04 1.65
CA ALA A 412 -0.32 30.19 0.81
C ALA A 412 -0.31 29.84 -0.70
N ILE A 413 0.70 29.09 -1.16
CA ILE A 413 0.78 28.59 -2.54
C ILE A 413 -0.43 27.71 -2.87
N LEU A 414 -0.75 26.74 -2.01
CA LEU A 414 -1.90 25.85 -2.22
C LEU A 414 -3.22 26.61 -2.17
N ALA A 415 -3.31 27.67 -1.35
CA ALA A 415 -4.49 28.51 -1.28
C ALA A 415 -4.73 29.35 -2.53
N SER A 416 -3.67 29.85 -3.17
CA SER A 416 -3.80 30.64 -4.41
C SER A 416 -3.96 29.77 -5.65
N ALA A 417 -3.41 28.56 -5.64
CA ALA A 417 -3.43 27.65 -6.79
C ALA A 417 -4.74 26.84 -6.93
N ILE A 418 -5.51 26.64 -5.86
CA ILE A 418 -6.61 25.67 -5.83
C ILE A 418 -7.88 26.32 -5.29
N ARG A 419 -8.95 26.31 -6.10
CA ARG A 419 -10.28 26.74 -5.64
C ARG A 419 -10.84 25.76 -4.61
N ALA A 420 -11.58 26.28 -3.63
CA ALA A 420 -12.14 25.48 -2.55
C ALA A 420 -13.18 24.43 -3.03
N ASP A 421 -13.81 24.65 -4.19
CA ASP A 421 -14.85 23.80 -4.78
C ASP A 421 -14.30 22.78 -5.80
N CYS A 422 -12.99 22.73 -6.05
CA CYS A 422 -12.43 21.85 -7.10
C CYS A 422 -12.69 20.36 -6.81
N GLY A 423 -12.87 19.99 -5.55
CA GLY A 423 -13.19 18.63 -5.13
C GLY A 423 -14.61 18.17 -5.52
N LEU A 424 -15.50 19.04 -5.98
CA LEU A 424 -16.86 18.64 -6.40
C LEU A 424 -16.91 18.15 -7.86
N PHE A 425 -15.87 18.41 -8.65
CA PHE A 425 -15.82 18.14 -10.09
C PHE A 425 -14.81 17.06 -10.48
N ALA A 426 -14.23 16.36 -9.49
CA ALA A 426 -13.21 15.33 -9.65
C ALA A 426 -13.77 13.90 -9.50
#